data_AF-Q14FJ3-F1
#
_entry.id   AF-Q14FJ3-F1
#
_cell.length_a   1.000
_cell.length_b   1.000
_cell.length_c   1.000
_cell.angle_alpha   90.00
_cell.angle_beta   90.00
_cell.angle_gamma   90.00
#
_symmetry.space_group_name_H-M   'P 1'
#
loop_
_entity.id
_entity.type
_entity.pdbx_description
1 polymer ?
#
loop_
_entity_poly.entity_id
_entity_poly.type
_entity_poly.pdbx_seq_one_letter_code
_entity_poly.pdbx_strand_id
1 'polypeptide(L)' 'MNSAHPCCDPVTCQPKQGEHCISGPCCRNCKFLNSGTICKKTMLDGLNDYCTGVTSDCPRNPYKGKEDD' A
#
# COMPACT_ATOMS: atom_id res chain seq x y z
N MET A 1 -13.07 23.49 -7.55
CA MET A 1 -13.81 22.22 -7.41
C MET A 1 -12.82 21.14 -7.05
N ASN A 2 -12.95 20.50 -5.87
CA ASN A 2 -12.17 19.30 -5.60
C ASN A 2 -12.76 18.19 -6.47
N SER A 3 -12.01 17.74 -7.48
CA SER A 3 -12.41 16.61 -8.31
C SER A 3 -12.50 15.35 -7.43
N ALA A 4 -13.50 14.51 -7.70
CA ALA A 4 -13.56 13.18 -7.11
C ALA A 4 -12.25 12.44 -7.40
N HIS A 5 -11.75 11.69 -6.40
CA HIS A 5 -10.52 10.91 -6.57
C HIS A 5 -10.71 9.94 -7.75
N PRO A 6 -9.77 9.85 -8.70
CA PRO A 6 -9.98 9.12 -9.95
C PRO A 6 -10.31 7.64 -9.75
N CYS A 7 -9.84 7.05 -8.64
CA CYS A 7 -10.10 5.65 -8.26
C CYS A 7 -11.36 5.44 -7.43
N CYS A 8 -12.00 6.49 -6.92
CA CYS A 8 -13.13 6.39 -5.99
C CYS A 8 -14.46 6.49 -6.74
N ASP A 9 -15.39 5.60 -6.42
CA ASP A 9 -16.80 5.73 -6.77
C ASP A 9 -17.49 6.62 -5.72
N PRO A 10 -18.03 7.79 -6.11
CA PRO A 10 -18.63 8.74 -5.17
C PRO A 10 -19.96 8.27 -4.57
N VAL A 11 -20.59 7.23 -5.11
CA VAL A 11 -21.87 6.69 -4.60
C VAL A 11 -21.60 5.67 -3.50
N THR A 12 -20.60 4.81 -3.68
CA THR A 12 -20.30 3.70 -2.77
C THR A 12 -19.17 4.00 -1.80
N CYS A 13 -18.38 5.06 -2.04
CA CYS A 13 -17.13 5.36 -1.35
C CYS A 13 -16.10 4.21 -1.44
N GLN A 14 -16.19 3.37 -2.47
CA GLN A 14 -15.31 2.24 -2.72
C GLN A 14 -14.45 2.48 -3.96
N PRO A 15 -13.39 1.67 -4.18
CA PRO A 15 -12.73 1.62 -5.48
C PRO A 15 -13.77 1.38 -6.58
N LYS A 16 -13.61 2.07 -7.72
CA LYS A 16 -14.43 1.83 -8.91
C LYS A 16 -14.38 0.36 -9.32
N GLN A 17 -15.42 -0.12 -9.99
CA GLN A 17 -15.49 -1.52 -10.45
C GLN A 17 -14.24 -1.91 -11.26
N GLY A 18 -13.62 -3.02 -10.86
CA GLY A 18 -12.37 -3.52 -11.46
C GLY A 18 -11.09 -2.91 -10.89
N GLU A 19 -11.18 -1.85 -10.08
CA GLU A 19 -10.06 -1.28 -9.34
C GLU A 19 -9.91 -1.93 -7.96
N HIS A 20 -8.71 -1.82 -7.38
CA HIS A 20 -8.34 -2.52 -6.15
C HIS A 20 -8.18 -1.57 -4.95
N CYS A 21 -7.81 -0.31 -5.19
CA CYS A 21 -7.53 0.65 -4.13
C CYS A 21 -7.83 2.08 -4.55
N ILE A 22 -8.08 2.95 -3.56
CA ILE A 22 -8.26 4.39 -3.75
C ILE A 22 -6.93 5.11 -3.52
N SER A 23 -6.31 4.87 -2.36
CA SER A 23 -5.09 5.54 -1.93
C SER A 23 -4.25 4.60 -1.06
N GLY A 24 -3.03 5.02 -0.73
CA GLY A 24 -2.13 4.27 0.14
C GLY A 24 -0.74 4.07 -0.48
N PRO A 25 0.29 3.78 0.33
CA PRO A 25 1.66 3.61 -0.12
C PRO A 25 1.86 2.42 -1.07
N CYS A 26 0.98 1.42 -1.01
CA CYS A 26 0.96 0.26 -1.90
C CYS A 26 -0.13 0.34 -2.98
N CYS A 27 -0.64 1.54 -3.28
CA CYS A 27 -1.63 1.79 -4.32
C CYS A 27 -1.03 2.63 -5.45
N ARG A 28 -1.11 2.16 -6.70
CA ARG A 28 -0.70 2.94 -7.87
C ARG A 28 -1.64 2.68 -9.03
N ASN A 29 -2.11 3.75 -9.68
CA ASN A 29 -3.08 3.67 -10.76
C ASN A 29 -4.29 2.80 -10.38
N CYS A 30 -4.79 2.98 -9.16
CA CYS A 30 -5.94 2.26 -8.60
C CYS A 30 -5.74 0.73 -8.42
N LYS A 31 -4.51 0.22 -8.61
CA LYS A 31 -4.13 -1.18 -8.38
C LYS A 31 -3.17 -1.32 -7.21
N PHE A 32 -3.21 -2.49 -6.56
CA PHE A 32 -2.17 -2.88 -5.61
C PHE A 32 -0.82 -2.99 -6.31
N LEU A 33 0.22 -2.48 -5.67
CA LEU A 33 1.60 -2.77 -6.05
C LEU A 33 1.93 -4.23 -5.75
N ASN A 34 2.82 -4.82 -6.56
CA ASN A 34 3.22 -6.21 -6.42
C ASN A 34 3.80 -6.52 -5.03
N SER A 35 3.60 -7.76 -4.57
CA SER A 35 4.23 -8.26 -3.35
C SER A 35 5.75 -8.09 -3.41
N GLY A 36 6.36 -7.67 -2.29
CA GLY A 36 7.80 -7.40 -2.21
C GLY A 36 8.23 -6.01 -2.71
N THR A 37 7.30 -5.17 -3.19
CA THR A 37 7.60 -3.76 -3.47
C THR A 37 7.90 -3.03 -2.17
N ILE A 38 9.05 -2.35 -2.08
CA ILE A 38 9.39 -1.55 -0.89
C ILE A 38 8.41 -0.37 -0.78
N CYS A 39 7.69 -0.28 0.33
CA CYS A 39 6.75 0.80 0.59
C CYS A 39 7.22 1.75 1.70
N LYS A 40 8.14 1.31 2.56
CA LYS A 40 8.84 2.17 3.52
C LYS A 40 10.27 1.72 3.66
N LYS A 41 11.19 2.58 3.21
CA LYS A 41 12.62 2.38 3.39
C LYS A 41 13.00 2.70 4.83
N THR A 42 13.85 1.88 5.43
CA THR A 42 14.45 2.19 6.73
C THR A 42 15.82 2.83 6.56
N MET A 43 16.30 3.46 7.63
CA MET A 43 17.66 3.95 7.71
C MET A 43 18.62 2.81 8.03
N LEU A 44 19.87 2.93 7.56
CA LEU A 44 20.96 1.98 7.84
C LEU A 44 20.61 0.54 7.44
N ASP A 45 21.02 -0.44 8.24
CA ASP A 45 20.94 -1.88 7.95
C ASP A 45 19.63 -2.53 8.40
N GLY A 46 18.63 -1.72 8.79
CA GLY A 46 17.34 -2.26 9.16
C GLY A 46 16.62 -2.93 7.98
N LEU A 47 15.63 -3.74 8.30
CA LEU A 47 14.74 -4.31 7.28
C LEU A 47 13.78 -3.25 6.72
N ASN A 48 13.44 -3.32 5.43
CA ASN A 48 12.40 -2.44 4.85
C ASN A 48 10.99 -3.01 5.10
N ASP A 49 9.97 -2.18 4.92
CA ASP A 49 8.58 -2.65 4.82
C ASP A 49 8.18 -2.85 3.35
N TYR A 50 7.33 -3.85 3.12
CA TYR A 50 7.02 -4.33 1.78
C TYR A 50 5.50 -4.45 1.58
N CYS A 51 5.05 -4.12 0.37
CA CYS A 51 3.69 -4.38 -0.08
C CYS A 51 3.41 -5.88 -0.12
N THR A 52 2.14 -6.24 0.13
CA THR A 52 1.66 -7.63 0.13
C THR A 52 1.14 -8.10 -1.22
N GLY A 53 0.84 -7.16 -2.14
CA GLY A 53 0.12 -7.45 -3.38
C GLY A 53 -1.40 -7.46 -3.26
N VAL A 54 -1.94 -7.40 -2.04
CA VAL A 54 -3.39 -7.57 -1.78
C VAL A 54 -3.99 -6.47 -0.89
N THR A 55 -3.16 -5.56 -0.38
CA THR A 55 -3.59 -4.40 0.42
C THR A 55 -2.92 -3.12 -0.09
N SER A 56 -3.60 -1.98 0.08
CA SER A 56 -3.02 -0.66 -0.23
C SER A 56 -2.12 -0.11 0.87
N ASP A 57 -2.19 -0.67 2.07
CA ASP A 57 -1.37 -0.31 3.21
C ASP A 57 0.07 -0.85 3.08
N CYS A 58 0.98 -0.21 3.80
CA CYS A 58 2.36 -0.66 3.95
C CYS A 58 2.52 -1.34 5.32
N PRO A 59 2.29 -2.66 5.43
CA PRO A 59 2.42 -3.35 6.70
C PRO A 59 3.88 -3.35 7.16
N ARG A 60 4.08 -3.27 8.48
CA ARG A 60 5.40 -3.41 9.09
C ARG A 60 5.95 -4.80 8.77
N ASN A 61 7.21 -4.86 8.36
CA ASN A 61 7.90 -6.11 8.16
C ASN A 61 7.97 -6.91 9.49
N PRO A 62 7.47 -8.16 9.53
CA PRO A 62 7.32 -8.95 10.75
C PRO A 62 8.65 -9.40 11.38
N TYR A 63 9.77 -9.19 10.68
CA TYR A 63 11.11 -9.48 11.18
C TYR A 63 11.79 -8.23 11.78
N LYS A 64 11.21 -7.03 11.62
CA LYS A 64 11.75 -5.80 12.25
C LYS A 64 11.67 -5.90 13.78
N GLY A 65 12.82 -5.98 14.44
CA GLY A 65 12.92 -6.07 15.90
C GLY A 65 12.96 -7.50 16.44
N LYS A 66 13.16 -8.49 15.57
CA LYS A 66 13.70 -9.80 15.95
C LYS A 66 15.22 -9.78 15.76
N GLU A 67 15.89 -8.85 16.42
CA GLU A 67 17.32 -8.98 16.70
C GLU A 67 17.40 -10.02 17.82
N ASP A 68 17.68 -11.26 17.42
CA ASP A 68 18.18 -12.38 18.22
C ASP A 68 17.68 -12.47 19.69
N ASP A 69 16.70 -13.34 19.93
CA ASP A 69 16.54 -14.02 21.24
C ASP A 69 17.65 -15.08 21.38
#